data_AF-A0A959IWN7-F1
#
_entry.id   AF-A0A959IWN7-F1
#
_cell.length_a   1.000
_cell.length_b   1.000
_cell.length_c   1.000
_cell.angle_alpha   90.00
_cell.angle_beta   90.00
_cell.angle_gamma   90.00
#
_symmetry.space_group_name_H-M   'P 1'
#
loop_
_entity.id
_entity.type
_entity.pdbx_description
1 polymer ?
#
loop_
_entity_poly.entity_id
_entity_poly.type
_entity_poly.pdbx_seq_one_letter_code
_entity_poly.pdbx_strand_id
1 'polypeptide(L)' 'EANLKPQPVPPVLPLSSEEQKRYEGALRRRELRLILSGRLQPEDAPEIKSLFVREKKKK' A
#
# COMPACT_ATOMS: atom_id res chain seq x y z
N GLU A 1 2.58 17.90 27.22
CA GLU A 1 2.64 18.66 25.96
C GLU A 1 2.73 17.70 24.79
N ALA A 2 1.96 17.90 23.72
CA ALA A 2 1.96 16.99 22.58
C ALA A 2 3.18 17.28 21.67
N ASN A 3 4.21 16.43 21.77
CA ASN A 3 5.34 16.46 20.86
C ASN A 3 4.86 16.03 19.46
N LEU A 4 4.95 16.92 18.44
CA LEU A 4 4.51 16.72 17.04
C LEU A 4 5.32 15.64 16.25
N LYS A 5 5.87 14.64 16.94
CA LYS A 5 6.63 13.54 16.36
C LYS A 5 5.71 12.35 16.06
N PRO A 6 5.95 11.60 14.97
CA PRO A 6 5.21 10.36 14.69
C PRO A 6 5.28 9.41 15.89
N GLN A 7 4.15 8.79 16.23
CA GLN A 7 4.05 7.80 17.30
C GLN A 7 3.82 6.41 16.72
N PRO A 8 4.40 5.35 17.33
CA PRO A 8 4.09 3.99 16.95
C PRO A 8 2.62 3.70 17.25
N VAL A 9 1.93 3.12 16.28
CA VAL A 9 0.55 2.66 16.42
C VAL A 9 0.50 1.13 16.38
N PRO A 10 -0.43 0.49 17.11
CA PRO A 10 -0.61 -0.95 17.03
C PRO A 10 -0.92 -1.41 15.59
N PRO A 11 -0.48 -2.62 15.20
CA PRO A 11 -0.83 -3.18 13.90
C PRO A 11 -2.32 -3.46 13.79
N VAL A 12 -2.88 -3.24 12.60
CA VAL A 12 -4.29 -3.54 12.30
C VAL A 12 -4.40 -4.95 11.75
N LEU A 13 -5.21 -5.78 12.41
CA LEU A 13 -5.53 -7.14 11.95
C LEU A 13 -6.95 -7.13 11.34
N PRO A 14 -7.09 -7.29 10.01
CA PRO A 14 -8.40 -7.48 9.40
C PRO A 14 -8.97 -8.86 9.78
N LEU A 15 -10.25 -8.92 10.13
CA LEU A 15 -10.93 -10.17 10.55
C LEU A 15 -11.96 -10.63 9.53
N SER A 16 -12.68 -9.69 8.92
CA SER A 16 -13.67 -9.99 7.88
C SER A 16 -13.07 -9.96 6.48
N SER A 17 -13.75 -10.62 5.53
CA SER A 17 -13.36 -10.58 4.11
C SER A 17 -13.41 -9.17 3.52
N GLU A 18 -14.32 -8.32 4.01
CA GLU A 18 -14.38 -6.92 3.60
C GLU A 18 -13.20 -6.11 4.13
N GLU A 19 -12.84 -6.31 5.40
CA GLU A 19 -11.67 -5.67 6.01
C GLU A 19 -10.37 -6.09 5.33
N GLN A 20 -10.24 -7.37 4.97
CA GLN A 20 -9.07 -7.87 4.24
C GLN A 20 -8.91 -7.13 2.90
N LYS A 21 -10.00 -6.98 2.13
CA LYS A 21 -9.99 -6.21 0.88
C LYS A 21 -9.58 -4.75 1.09
N ARG A 22 -10.05 -4.13 2.18
CA ARG A 22 -9.70 -2.75 2.54
C ARG A 22 -8.22 -2.63 2.94
N TYR A 23 -7.70 -3.60 3.69
CA TYR A 23 -6.31 -3.68 4.13
C TYR A 23 -5.36 -3.80 2.92
N GLU A 24 -5.62 -4.74 2.00
CA GLU A 24 -4.87 -4.89 0.75
C GLU A 24 -4.96 -3.64 -0.15
N GLY A 25 -6.12 -3.00 -0.21
CA GLY A 25 -6.29 -1.69 -0.86
C GLY A 25 -5.43 -0.59 -0.25
N ALA A 26 -5.24 -0.58 1.06
CA ALA A 26 -4.44 0.43 1.75
C ALA A 26 -2.94 0.29 1.44
N LEU A 27 -2.42 -0.93 1.31
CA LEU A 27 -1.03 -1.18 0.92
C LEU A 27 -0.71 -0.59 -0.47
N ARG A 28 -1.59 -0.80 -1.46
CA ARG A 28 -1.47 -0.20 -2.79
C ARG A 28 -1.41 1.33 -2.76
N ARG A 29 -2.32 1.97 -2.00
CA ARG A 29 -2.31 3.44 -1.84
C ARG A 29 -1.04 3.94 -1.16
N ARG A 30 -0.50 3.19 -0.20
CA ARG A 30 0.75 3.52 0.48
C ARG A 30 1.93 3.53 -0.49
N GLU A 31 2.05 2.50 -1.34
CA GLU A 31 3.08 2.44 -2.37
C GLU A 31 2.97 3.60 -3.35
N LEU A 32 1.77 3.85 -3.89
CA LEU A 32 1.54 4.98 -4.80
C LEU A 32 1.94 6.33 -4.15
N ARG A 33 1.54 6.56 -2.89
CA ARG A 33 1.92 7.77 -2.15
C ARG A 33 3.43 7.92 -2.02
N LEU A 34 4.14 6.83 -1.74
CA LEU A 34 5.59 6.85 -1.61
C LEU A 34 6.28 7.12 -2.95
N ILE A 35 5.81 6.50 -4.03
CA ILE A 35 6.29 6.74 -5.40
C ILE A 35 6.11 8.21 -5.77
N LEU A 36 4.91 8.77 -5.59
CA LEU A 36 4.63 10.17 -5.91
C LEU A 36 5.49 11.14 -5.07
N SER A 37 5.86 10.75 -3.85
CA SER A 37 6.78 11.52 -3.00
C SER A 37 8.27 11.31 -3.31
N GLY A 38 8.61 10.44 -4.27
CA GLY A 38 9.99 10.08 -4.62
C GLY A 38 10.71 9.20 -3.59
N ARG A 39 9.99 8.61 -2.63
CA ARG A 39 10.54 7.79 -1.53
C ARG A 39 10.53 6.28 -1.82
N LEU A 40 9.95 5.87 -2.94
CA LEU A 40 9.93 4.49 -3.41
C LEU A 40 10.02 4.52 -4.94
N GLN A 41 10.92 3.75 -5.54
CA GLN A 41 10.96 3.63 -7.00
C GLN A 41 9.76 2.79 -7.47
N PRO A 42 9.13 3.11 -8.61
CA PRO A 42 8.07 2.27 -9.19
C PRO A 42 8.49 0.80 -9.35
N GLU A 43 9.79 0.57 -9.57
CA GLU A 43 10.42 -0.73 -9.71
C GLU A 43 10.47 -1.53 -8.40
N ASP A 44 10.27 -0.90 -7.25
CA ASP A 44 10.33 -1.55 -5.94
C ASP A 44 8.94 -1.71 -5.29
N ALA A 45 7.86 -1.39 -6.02
CA ALA A 45 6.48 -1.42 -5.54
C ALA A 45 5.72 -2.67 -6.05
N PRO A 46 5.72 -3.79 -5.31
CA PRO A 46 5.15 -5.05 -5.77
C PRO A 46 3.64 -4.99 -6.01
N GLU A 47 2.89 -4.34 -5.12
CA GLU A 47 1.42 -4.32 -5.19
C GLU A 47 0.95 -3.45 -6.36
N ILE A 48 1.58 -2.29 -6.56
CA ILE A 48 1.29 -1.40 -7.68
C ILE A 48 1.71 -2.02 -9.00
N LYS A 49 2.90 -2.64 -9.10
CA LYS A 49 3.29 -3.37 -10.31
C LYS A 49 2.31 -4.45 -10.70
N SER A 50 1.78 -5.20 -9.72
CA SER A 50 0.85 -6.29 -9.98
C SER A 50 -0.42 -5.83 -10.70
N LEU A 51 -0.85 -4.57 -10.48
CA LEU A 51 -2.00 -3.96 -11.15
C LEU A 51 -1.70 -3.62 -12.62
N PHE A 52 -0.51 -3.12 -12.92
CA PHE A 52 -0.15 -2.65 -14.26
C PHE A 52 0.45 -3.74 -15.16
N VAL A 53 1.08 -4.78 -14.58
CA VAL A 53 1.72 -5.86 -15.34
C VAL A 53 0.73 -6.98 -15.72
N ARG A 54 -0.41 -7.09 -15.02
CA ARG A 54 -1.43 -8.13 -15.27
C ARG A 54 -2.20 -7.99 -16.59
N GLU A 55 -2.06 -6.88 -17.33
CA GLU A 55 -2.73 -6.72 -18.62
C GLU A 55 -2.05 -7.45 -19.80
N LYS A 56 -0.84 -8.01 -19.63
CA LYS A 56 -0.14 -8.71 -20.72
C LYS A 56 -0.42 -10.22 -20.87
N LYS A 57 -1.47 -10.75 -20.23
CA LYS A 57 -1.93 -12.14 -20.43
C LYS A 57 -3.43 -12.24 -20.72
N LYS A 58 -3.83 -11.72 -21.88
CA LYS A 58 -4.88 -12.35 -22.69
C LYS A 58 -4.26 -12.67 -24.05
N LYS A 59 -3.72 -13.88 -24.17
CA LYS A 59 -3.62 -14.57 -25.46
C LYS A 59 -4.95 -15.25 -25.70
#